data_AF-X1CS63-F1
#
_entry.id   AF-X1CS63-F1
#
_cell.length_a   1.000
_cell.length_b   1.000
_cell.length_c   1.000
_cell.angle_alpha   90.00
_cell.angle_beta   90.00
_cell.angle_gamma   90.00
#
_symmetry.space_group_name_H-M   'P 1'
#
loop_
_entity.id
_entity.type
_entity.pdbx_description
1 polymer ?
#
loop_
_entity_poly.entity_id
_entity_poly.type
_entity_poly.pdbx_seq_one_letter_code
_entity_poly.pdbx_strand_id
1 'polypeptide(L)'
;GRVSVICSDKTGTISKNEMTVERFWINSIEYQVTGSGYDSDGIIMESGKEVSLKENSSFQKFVDSSVVNNNAKLVYEDVKIRLKESKEMAIRKALGSPTEASLLVLAEKAGFTPFDVKNQYIIVTEFSFSSETKMMTTICKPKIDEGTIFAFSKGAPERILDISNQIEINGVIKPLTDNIKRTLTDDINNRAHQGYRTLAVGYKQIKDNKNFKREEVENNLVFLGYVSILDPPRPGVKAAVEESESAGIKIAMITGDHPATAKTIASQC
;
A
#
# COMPACT_ATOMS: atom_id res chain seq x y z
N GLY A 1 -18.47 -11.77 -36.09
CA GLY A 1 -17.99 -12.90 -35.25
C GLY A 1 -19.18 -13.64 -34.68
N ARG A 2 -19.05 -14.94 -34.36
CA ARG A 2 -20.11 -15.75 -33.71
C ARG A 2 -19.95 -15.83 -32.18
N VAL A 3 -19.18 -14.92 -31.59
CA VAL A 3 -18.92 -14.90 -30.15
C VAL A 3 -20.15 -14.35 -29.43
N SER A 4 -20.64 -15.08 -28.44
CA SER A 4 -21.77 -14.70 -27.59
C SER A 4 -21.40 -14.58 -26.11
N VAL A 5 -20.23 -15.11 -25.72
CA VAL A 5 -19.70 -15.05 -24.35
C VAL A 5 -18.19 -14.88 -24.38
N ILE A 6 -17.66 -13.99 -23.54
CA ILE A 6 -16.23 -13.80 -23.26
C ILE A 6 -15.99 -14.14 -21.79
N CYS A 7 -15.13 -15.11 -21.53
CA CYS A 7 -14.65 -15.43 -20.19
C CYS A 7 -13.21 -14.93 -20.06
N SER A 8 -12.96 -13.98 -19.16
CA SER A 8 -11.65 -13.33 -19.02
C SER A 8 -11.13 -13.46 -17.58
N ASP A 9 -9.84 -13.78 -17.45
CA ASP A 9 -9.17 -13.76 -16.15
C ASP A 9 -9.05 -12.33 -15.61
N LYS A 10 -9.11 -12.14 -14.30
CA LYS A 10 -9.02 -10.79 -13.73
C LYS A 10 -7.59 -10.26 -13.74
N THR A 11 -6.65 -11.01 -13.17
CA THR A 11 -5.32 -10.49 -12.81
C THR A 11 -4.44 -10.39 -14.05
N GLY A 12 -4.03 -9.17 -14.40
CA GLY A 12 -3.18 -8.96 -15.58
C GLY A 12 -3.91 -9.01 -16.93
N THR A 13 -5.21 -9.31 -16.99
CA THR A 13 -6.02 -9.13 -18.21
C THR A 13 -7.00 -7.97 -18.04
N ILE A 14 -7.97 -8.09 -17.12
CA ILE A 14 -8.89 -6.99 -16.78
C ILE A 14 -8.19 -5.92 -15.95
N SER A 15 -7.35 -6.33 -15.00
CA SER A 15 -6.61 -5.46 -14.09
C SER A 15 -5.13 -5.33 -14.49
N LYS A 16 -4.49 -4.25 -14.07
CA LYS A 16 -3.08 -4.00 -14.39
C LYS A 16 -2.12 -4.96 -13.68
N ASN A 17 -2.54 -5.55 -12.56
CA ASN A 17 -1.65 -6.15 -11.56
C ASN A 17 -0.63 -5.12 -11.04
N GLU A 18 -1.06 -3.87 -10.92
CA GLU A 18 -0.29 -2.75 -10.40
C GLU A 18 -1.00 -2.22 -9.17
N MET A 19 -0.77 -2.89 -8.04
CA MET A 19 -1.38 -2.54 -6.76
C MET A 19 -1.18 -1.05 -6.47
N THR A 20 -2.27 -0.34 -6.25
CA THR A 20 -2.31 1.12 -6.11
C THR A 20 -2.94 1.48 -4.77
N VAL A 21 -2.26 2.32 -3.97
CA VAL A 21 -2.90 2.94 -2.81
C VAL A 21 -3.89 3.98 -3.33
N GLU A 22 -5.19 3.79 -3.07
CA GLU A 22 -6.23 4.76 -3.40
C GLU A 22 -6.67 5.57 -2.18
N ARG A 23 -6.54 5.00 -0.99
CA ARG A 23 -6.89 5.65 0.28
C ARG A 23 -5.90 5.29 1.36
N PHE A 24 -5.70 6.18 2.31
CA PHE A 24 -5.01 5.86 3.55
C PHE A 24 -5.59 6.65 4.71
N TRP A 25 -5.44 6.10 5.90
CA TRP A 25 -5.90 6.69 7.14
C TRP A 25 -4.70 6.96 8.04
N ILE A 26 -4.61 8.17 8.56
CA ILE A 26 -3.63 8.60 9.56
C ILE A 26 -4.20 9.77 10.36
N ASN A 27 -3.79 9.95 11.62
CA ASN A 27 -4.22 11.08 12.44
C ASN A 27 -5.74 11.25 12.58
N SER A 28 -6.51 10.15 12.51
CA SER A 28 -7.99 10.20 12.49
C SER A 28 -8.61 10.84 11.26
N ILE A 29 -7.84 10.95 10.17
CA ILE A 29 -8.27 11.51 8.90
C ILE A 29 -8.04 10.47 7.81
N GLU A 30 -9.02 10.35 6.91
CA GLU A 30 -8.86 9.59 5.68
C GLU A 30 -8.49 10.52 4.52
N TYR A 31 -7.51 10.08 3.75
CA TYR A 31 -7.03 10.74 2.54
C TYR A 31 -7.29 9.86 1.32
N GLN A 32 -7.56 10.49 0.19
CA GLN A 32 -7.63 9.83 -1.12
C GLN A 32 -6.36 10.14 -1.91
N VAL A 33 -5.94 9.21 -2.75
CA VAL A 33 -4.74 9.33 -3.58
C VAL A 33 -5.16 9.14 -5.02
N THR A 34 -4.86 10.11 -5.86
CA THR A 34 -5.15 10.03 -7.29
C THR A 34 -4.00 9.37 -8.06
N GLY A 35 -4.22 9.10 -9.34
CA GLY A 35 -3.29 8.34 -10.19
C GLY A 35 -3.45 6.83 -9.99
N SER A 36 -2.89 6.06 -10.93
CA SER A 36 -3.07 4.61 -10.98
C SER A 36 -1.76 3.93 -11.31
N GLY A 37 -1.56 2.74 -10.77
CA GLY A 37 -0.40 1.93 -11.04
C GLY A 37 0.86 2.47 -10.39
N TYR A 38 1.99 2.31 -11.09
CA TYR A 38 3.30 2.69 -10.56
C TYR A 38 3.78 4.08 -10.95
N ASP A 39 2.97 4.89 -11.65
CA ASP A 39 3.32 6.27 -11.97
C ASP A 39 3.40 7.13 -10.69
N SER A 40 4.39 8.02 -10.62
CA SER A 40 4.54 8.96 -9.50
C SER A 40 3.55 10.13 -9.59
N ASP A 41 2.85 10.29 -10.72
CA ASP A 41 1.84 11.33 -10.90
C ASP A 41 0.61 11.03 -10.05
N GLY A 42 0.19 12.03 -9.28
CA GLY A 42 -0.96 11.95 -8.40
C GLY A 42 -0.88 12.99 -7.30
N ILE A 43 -2.02 13.25 -6.68
CA ILE A 43 -2.16 14.19 -5.58
C ILE A 43 -2.87 13.52 -4.41
N ILE A 44 -2.60 14.03 -3.22
CA ILE A 44 -3.28 13.61 -1.99
C ILE A 44 -4.44 14.57 -1.74
N MET A 45 -5.62 14.00 -1.50
CA MET A 45 -6.85 14.73 -1.32
C MET A 45 -7.42 14.48 0.08
N GLU A 46 -7.79 15.56 0.77
CA GLU A 46 -8.57 15.53 2.00
C GLU A 46 -9.92 16.20 1.74
N SER A 47 -11.03 15.51 1.99
CA SER A 47 -12.38 16.06 1.80
C SER A 47 -12.59 16.74 0.43
N GLY A 48 -11.99 16.18 -0.63
CA GLY A 48 -12.10 16.69 -2.00
C GLY A 48 -11.19 17.88 -2.35
N LYS A 49 -10.24 18.24 -1.48
CA LYS A 49 -9.23 19.28 -1.73
C LYS A 49 -7.82 18.70 -1.71
N GLU A 50 -6.98 19.20 -2.60
CA GLU A 50 -5.55 18.85 -2.62
C GLU A 50 -4.88 19.35 -1.33
N VAL A 51 -4.06 18.49 -0.72
CA VAL A 51 -3.30 18.78 0.49
C VAL A 51 -1.87 18.28 0.37
N SER A 52 -0.94 18.96 1.04
CA SER A 52 0.42 18.48 1.22
C SER A 52 0.63 18.02 2.66
N LEU A 53 1.15 16.81 2.83
CA LEU A 53 1.46 16.24 4.14
C LEU A 53 2.97 16.23 4.45
N LYS A 54 3.78 16.89 3.61
CA LYS A 54 5.25 16.83 3.69
C LYS A 54 5.80 17.35 5.03
N GLU A 55 5.12 18.30 5.64
CA GLU A 55 5.50 18.89 6.95
C GLU A 55 4.81 18.20 8.14
N ASN A 56 3.96 17.19 7.92
CA ASN A 56 3.29 16.47 8.99
C ASN A 56 4.21 15.38 9.56
N SER A 57 4.60 15.52 10.83
CA SER A 57 5.56 14.62 11.49
C SER A 57 5.06 13.17 11.65
N SER A 58 3.76 12.96 11.89
CA SER A 58 3.19 11.61 11.94
C SER A 58 3.17 10.96 10.57
N PHE A 59 2.88 11.74 9.52
CA PHE A 59 2.93 11.25 8.14
C PHE A 59 4.36 10.97 7.69
N GLN A 60 5.34 11.79 8.07
CA GLN A 60 6.76 11.47 7.87
C GLN A 60 7.10 10.10 8.48
N LYS A 61 6.70 9.84 9.74
CA LYS A 61 6.91 8.51 10.37
C LYS A 61 6.19 7.38 9.66
N PHE A 62 4.99 7.63 9.13
CA PHE A 62 4.26 6.66 8.32
C PHE A 62 4.99 6.33 7.02
N VAL A 63 5.54 7.34 6.33
CA VAL A 63 6.36 7.18 5.13
C VAL A 63 7.66 6.46 5.46
N ASP A 64 8.36 6.87 6.51
CA ASP A 64 9.60 6.23 6.97
C ASP A 64 9.37 4.75 7.26
N SER A 65 8.32 4.42 8.02
CA SER A 65 7.96 3.02 8.30
C SER A 65 7.61 2.25 7.02
N SER A 66 6.85 2.86 6.11
CA SER A 66 6.42 2.24 4.85
C SER A 66 7.55 2.02 3.83
N VAL A 67 8.58 2.86 3.85
CA VAL A 67 9.72 2.84 2.93
C VAL A 67 10.91 2.04 3.49
N VAL A 68 11.20 2.18 4.78
CA VAL A 68 12.34 1.50 5.42
C VAL A 68 12.03 0.02 5.62
N ASN A 69 10.84 -0.31 6.13
CA ASN A 69 10.35 -1.68 6.22
C ASN A 69 9.77 -2.12 4.87
N ASN A 70 10.60 -2.17 3.81
CA ASN A 70 10.16 -2.45 2.45
C ASN A 70 11.26 -3.11 1.60
N ASN A 71 10.90 -4.23 0.96
CA ASN A 71 11.80 -5.01 0.12
C ASN A 71 11.53 -4.86 -1.38
N ALA A 72 10.53 -4.09 -1.78
CA ALA A 72 10.27 -3.77 -3.17
C ALA A 72 11.21 -2.68 -3.70
N LYS A 73 11.32 -2.60 -5.03
CA LYS A 73 11.99 -1.53 -5.76
C LYS A 73 11.17 -1.12 -6.95
N LEU A 74 11.14 0.18 -7.24
CA LEU A 74 10.59 0.72 -8.49
C LEU A 74 11.76 0.91 -9.46
N VAL A 75 11.67 0.33 -10.64
CA VAL A 75 12.71 0.38 -11.68
C VAL A 75 12.11 0.82 -13.01
N TYR A 76 12.93 1.42 -13.86
CA TYR A 76 12.60 1.69 -15.26
C TYR A 76 13.25 0.63 -16.13
N GLU A 77 12.48 0.05 -17.05
CA GLU A 77 12.97 -0.87 -18.07
C GLU A 77 12.78 -0.22 -19.44
N ASP A 78 13.88 -0.08 -20.18
CA ASP A 78 13.84 0.42 -21.56
C ASP A 78 13.28 -0.66 -22.47
N VAL A 79 12.07 -0.44 -22.98
CA VAL A 79 11.43 -1.34 -23.93
C VAL A 79 11.60 -0.78 -25.34
N LYS A 80 12.30 -1.54 -26.18
CA LYS A 80 12.41 -1.27 -27.62
C LYS A 80 11.21 -1.85 -28.33
N ILE A 81 10.24 -1.01 -28.69
CA ILE A 81 9.10 -1.44 -29.49
C ILE A 81 9.46 -1.27 -30.97
N ARG A 82 9.49 -2.38 -31.71
CA ARG A 82 9.69 -2.35 -33.16
C ARG A 82 8.38 -2.00 -33.87
N LEU A 83 8.03 -0.72 -33.87
CA LEU A 83 7.01 -0.16 -34.78
C LEU A 83 7.68 0.27 -36.09
N LYS A 84 6.91 0.77 -37.07
CA LYS A 84 7.45 1.33 -38.32
C LYS A 84 8.52 2.41 -38.08
N GLU A 85 8.51 3.01 -36.89
CA GLU A 85 9.61 3.78 -36.29
C GLU A 85 9.96 3.15 -34.94
N SER A 86 11.25 2.92 -34.68
CA SER A 86 11.72 2.43 -33.38
C SER A 86 11.44 3.47 -32.30
N LYS A 87 10.52 3.19 -31.36
CA LYS A 87 10.33 4.01 -30.16
C LYS A 87 10.92 3.27 -28.96
N GLU A 88 11.84 3.94 -28.28
CA GLU A 88 12.26 3.54 -26.93
C GLU A 88 11.27 4.15 -25.94
N MET A 89 10.64 3.30 -25.14
CA MET A 89 9.76 3.71 -24.05
C MET A 89 10.29 3.10 -22.76
N ALA A 90 10.55 3.93 -21.74
CA ALA A 90 10.84 3.46 -20.40
C ALA A 90 9.53 3.09 -19.72
N ILE A 91 9.37 1.82 -19.35
CA ILE A 91 8.20 1.35 -18.58
C ILE A 91 8.63 1.18 -17.14
N ARG A 92 7.83 1.75 -16.22
CA ARG A 92 8.06 1.61 -14.80
C ARG A 92 7.52 0.29 -14.28
N LYS A 93 8.33 -0.46 -13.53
CA LYS A 93 7.97 -1.77 -12.97
C LYS A 93 8.34 -1.87 -11.49
N ALA A 94 7.61 -2.73 -10.80
CA ALA A 94 7.93 -3.15 -9.44
C ALA A 94 8.77 -4.45 -9.47
N LEU A 95 9.89 -4.46 -8.75
CA LEU A 95 10.59 -5.67 -8.33
C LEU A 95 10.22 -5.96 -6.88
N GLY A 96 9.87 -7.21 -6.57
CA GLY A 96 9.35 -7.59 -5.25
C GLY A 96 7.82 -7.58 -5.20
N SER A 97 7.25 -7.42 -4.00
CA SER A 97 5.79 -7.46 -3.81
C SER A 97 5.11 -6.21 -4.42
N PRO A 98 4.08 -6.37 -5.27
CA PRO A 98 3.25 -5.25 -5.76
C PRO A 98 2.65 -4.42 -4.61
N THR A 99 2.26 -5.07 -3.52
CA THR A 99 1.69 -4.38 -2.35
C THR A 99 2.73 -3.46 -1.70
N GLU A 100 3.98 -3.92 -1.57
CA GLU A 100 5.04 -3.09 -1.02
C GLU A 100 5.47 -1.97 -1.98
N ALA A 101 5.48 -2.24 -3.29
CA ALA A 101 5.76 -1.22 -4.30
C ALA A 101 4.73 -0.07 -4.27
N SER A 102 3.45 -0.39 -4.02
CA SER A 102 2.39 0.62 -3.89
C SER A 102 2.66 1.65 -2.77
N LEU A 103 3.35 1.23 -1.69
CA LEU A 103 3.74 2.13 -0.60
C LEU A 103 4.88 3.09 -1.02
N LEU A 104 5.79 2.63 -1.88
CA LEU A 104 6.85 3.47 -2.43
C LEU A 104 6.26 4.53 -3.37
N VAL A 105 5.27 4.15 -4.18
CA VAL A 105 4.54 5.08 -5.05
C VAL A 105 3.75 6.10 -4.22
N LEU A 106 3.12 5.68 -3.11
CA LEU A 106 2.47 6.60 -2.19
C LEU A 106 3.44 7.65 -1.65
N ALA A 107 4.64 7.23 -1.24
CA ALA A 107 5.67 8.15 -0.75
C ALA A 107 6.08 9.17 -1.83
N GLU A 108 6.21 8.73 -3.09
CA GLU A 108 6.52 9.63 -4.21
C GLU A 108 5.41 10.64 -4.51
N LYS A 109 4.15 10.20 -4.53
CA LYS A 109 2.98 11.08 -4.67
C LYS A 109 2.84 12.08 -3.52
N ALA A 110 3.37 11.74 -2.36
CA ALA A 110 3.49 12.63 -1.22
C ALA A 110 4.68 13.62 -1.30
N GLY A 111 5.51 13.53 -2.34
CA GLY A 111 6.68 14.40 -2.52
C GLY A 111 7.94 13.93 -1.78
N PHE A 112 8.02 12.64 -1.43
CA PHE A 112 9.21 11.99 -0.87
C PHE A 112 9.93 11.14 -1.92
N THR A 113 11.27 11.14 -1.88
CA THR A 113 12.07 10.20 -2.65
C THR A 113 12.35 8.97 -1.80
N PRO A 114 11.86 7.76 -2.13
CA PRO A 114 12.05 6.57 -1.30
C PRO A 114 13.53 6.23 -1.05
N PHE A 115 14.40 6.49 -2.02
CA PHE A 115 15.84 6.32 -1.88
C PHE A 115 16.41 7.23 -0.77
N ASP A 116 16.04 8.51 -0.76
CA ASP A 116 16.52 9.47 0.23
C ASP A 116 16.00 9.12 1.63
N VAL A 117 14.72 8.74 1.74
CA VAL A 117 14.14 8.26 3.00
C VAL A 117 14.91 7.05 3.53
N LYS A 118 15.10 6.01 2.70
CA LYS A 118 15.83 4.80 3.13
C LYS A 118 17.28 5.10 3.51
N ASN A 119 17.92 6.06 2.83
CA ASN A 119 19.28 6.49 3.14
C ASN A 119 19.43 7.26 4.44
N GLN A 120 18.34 7.76 5.05
CA GLN A 120 18.39 8.37 6.37
C GLN A 120 18.53 7.35 7.50
N TYR A 121 18.38 6.05 7.20
CA TYR A 121 18.38 4.98 8.19
C TYR A 121 19.52 3.99 7.95
N ILE A 122 20.01 3.39 9.04
CA ILE A 122 20.89 2.23 9.04
C ILE A 122 20.04 1.04 9.44
N ILE A 123 19.87 0.07 8.55
CA ILE A 123 19.15 -1.17 8.84
C ILE A 123 20.02 -2.06 9.73
N VAL A 124 19.47 -2.46 10.87
CA VAL A 124 20.14 -3.32 11.84
C VAL A 124 19.78 -4.78 11.57
N THR A 125 18.48 -5.09 11.45
CA THR A 125 18.00 -6.43 11.13
C THR A 125 16.57 -6.38 10.59
N GLU A 126 16.11 -7.48 10.02
CA GLU A 126 14.77 -7.64 9.48
C GLU A 126 14.16 -8.97 9.95
N PHE A 127 12.89 -8.90 10.32
CA PHE A 127 12.00 -10.02 10.49
C PHE A 127 11.07 -10.09 9.28
N SER A 128 11.42 -10.94 8.33
CA SER A 128 10.67 -11.06 7.07
C SER A 128 9.23 -11.53 7.29
N PHE A 129 8.37 -11.26 6.31
CA PHE A 129 6.98 -11.70 6.33
C PHE A 129 6.87 -13.24 6.43
N SER A 130 5.95 -13.73 7.26
CA SER A 130 5.50 -15.12 7.22
C SER A 130 3.97 -15.19 7.26
N SER A 131 3.37 -16.22 6.66
CA SER A 131 1.91 -16.41 6.69
C SER A 131 1.36 -16.63 8.11
N GLU A 132 2.19 -17.13 9.01
CA GLU A 132 1.86 -17.34 10.43
C GLU A 132 1.77 -15.99 11.17
N THR A 133 2.74 -15.10 10.94
CA THR A 133 2.79 -13.80 11.61
C THR A 133 1.97 -12.74 10.89
N LYS A 134 1.71 -12.91 9.59
CA LYS A 134 1.03 -11.97 8.70
C LYS A 134 1.59 -10.54 8.75
N MET A 135 2.86 -10.39 9.12
CA MET A 135 3.52 -9.09 9.26
C MET A 135 5.02 -9.21 9.02
N MET A 136 5.63 -8.06 8.76
CA MET A 136 7.06 -7.87 8.55
C MET A 136 7.53 -6.72 9.42
N THR A 137 8.75 -6.81 9.95
CA THR A 137 9.35 -5.76 10.78
C THR A 137 10.80 -5.51 10.38
N THR A 138 11.18 -4.24 10.24
CA THR A 138 12.58 -3.82 10.08
C THR A 138 13.01 -3.02 11.30
N ILE A 139 14.17 -3.37 11.85
CA ILE A 139 14.82 -2.63 12.92
C ILE A 139 15.89 -1.74 12.32
N CYS A 140 15.85 -0.44 12.60
CA CYS A 140 16.76 0.53 12.02
C CYS A 140 17.09 1.68 13.00
N LYS A 141 18.21 2.35 12.74
CA LYS A 141 18.65 3.55 13.47
C LYS A 141 18.63 4.75 12.51
N PRO A 142 18.03 5.89 12.86
CA PRO A 142 18.21 7.13 12.12
C PRO A 142 19.70 7.53 12.15
N LYS A 143 20.26 7.97 11.02
CA LYS A 143 21.65 8.45 10.94
C LYS A 143 21.89 9.75 11.71
N ILE A 144 20.82 10.54 11.90
CA ILE A 144 20.88 11.83 12.60
C ILE A 144 20.78 11.70 14.12
N ASP A 145 20.32 10.56 14.62
CA ASP A 145 20.12 10.30 16.05
C ASP A 145 20.45 8.84 16.36
N GLU A 146 21.74 8.59 16.63
CA GLU A 146 22.26 7.25 16.92
C GLU A 146 21.67 6.63 18.21
N GLY A 147 21.08 7.46 19.09
CA GLY A 147 20.47 7.01 20.34
C GLY A 147 19.08 6.40 20.15
N THR A 148 18.44 6.65 19.01
CA THR A 148 17.09 6.18 18.70
C THR A 148 17.12 4.95 17.81
N ILE A 149 16.32 3.95 18.16
CA ILE A 149 16.14 2.74 17.36
C ILE A 149 14.66 2.50 17.18
N PHE A 150 14.26 2.31 15.92
CA PHE A 150 12.89 2.00 15.55
C PHE A 150 12.78 0.56 15.09
N ALA A 151 11.71 -0.09 15.51
CA ALA A 151 11.14 -1.23 14.83
C ALA A 151 9.92 -0.76 14.05
N PHE A 152 10.03 -0.74 12.73
CA PHE A 152 8.94 -0.41 11.81
C PHE A 152 8.25 -1.68 11.37
N SER A 153 6.94 -1.77 11.57
CA SER A 153 6.15 -2.97 11.30
C SER A 153 5.01 -2.65 10.33
N LYS A 154 4.78 -3.58 9.39
CA LYS A 154 3.61 -3.53 8.51
C LYS A 154 3.03 -4.93 8.32
N GLY A 155 1.71 -5.02 8.19
CA GLY A 155 1.06 -6.32 8.08
C GLY A 155 -0.44 -6.23 8.01
N ALA A 156 -1.07 -7.40 8.16
CA ALA A 156 -2.52 -7.52 8.22
C ALA A 156 -3.06 -6.62 9.36
N PRO A 157 -4.08 -5.78 9.11
CA PRO A 157 -4.51 -4.80 10.08
C PRO A 157 -4.97 -5.38 11.41
N GLU A 158 -5.66 -6.52 11.39
CA GLU A 158 -6.05 -7.25 12.60
C GLU A 158 -4.83 -7.58 13.45
N ARG A 159 -3.74 -8.00 12.80
CA ARG A 159 -2.53 -8.39 13.52
C ARG A 159 -1.80 -7.20 14.13
N ILE A 160 -1.66 -6.12 13.37
CA ILE A 160 -1.00 -4.90 13.86
C ILE A 160 -1.81 -4.29 15.01
N LEU A 161 -3.14 -4.25 14.92
CA LEU A 161 -4.02 -3.74 15.98
C LEU A 161 -3.95 -4.60 17.25
N ASP A 162 -3.89 -5.92 17.11
CA ASP A 162 -3.79 -6.86 18.25
C ASP A 162 -2.53 -6.61 19.08
N ILE A 163 -1.38 -6.38 18.42
CA ILE A 163 -0.09 -6.17 19.08
C ILE A 163 0.20 -4.69 19.39
N SER A 164 -0.73 -3.77 19.09
CA SER A 164 -0.62 -2.35 19.40
C SER A 164 -1.35 -2.02 20.71
N ASN A 165 -0.73 -1.20 21.56
CA ASN A 165 -1.34 -0.67 22.79
C ASN A 165 -1.43 0.87 22.77
N GLN A 166 -0.83 1.50 21.76
CA GLN A 166 -0.75 2.94 21.58
C GLN A 166 -1.12 3.31 20.15
N ILE A 167 -1.50 4.57 19.95
CA ILE A 167 -1.74 5.17 18.64
C ILE A 167 -1.14 6.56 18.62
N GLU A 168 -0.54 6.94 17.51
CA GLU A 168 -0.08 8.30 17.29
C GLU A 168 -1.12 9.12 16.54
N ILE A 169 -1.46 10.30 17.06
CA ILE A 169 -2.35 11.26 16.42
C ILE A 169 -1.71 12.64 16.52
N ASN A 170 -1.32 13.22 15.38
CA ASN A 170 -0.70 14.55 15.26
C ASN A 170 0.52 14.71 16.18
N GLY A 171 1.42 13.72 16.14
CA GLY A 171 2.64 13.69 16.94
C GLY A 171 2.46 13.27 18.40
N VAL A 172 1.21 13.10 18.87
CA VAL A 172 0.91 12.74 20.25
C VAL A 172 0.57 11.26 20.35
N ILE A 173 1.32 10.55 21.18
CA ILE A 173 1.07 9.13 21.50
C ILE A 173 -0.04 9.05 22.55
N LYS A 174 -1.09 8.28 22.26
CA LYS A 174 -2.24 8.05 23.14
C LYS A 174 -2.46 6.55 23.33
N PRO A 175 -3.11 6.12 24.43
CA PRO A 175 -3.56 4.74 24.57
C PRO A 175 -4.51 4.34 23.44
N LEU A 176 -4.26 3.19 22.81
CA LEU A 176 -5.15 2.59 21.83
C LEU A 176 -6.24 1.81 22.56
N THR A 177 -7.25 2.55 23.02
CA THR A 177 -8.38 1.98 23.78
C THR A 177 -9.22 1.02 22.93
N ASP A 178 -9.95 0.11 23.57
CA ASP A 178 -10.84 -0.84 22.88
C ASP A 178 -11.87 -0.15 21.98
N ASN A 179 -12.35 1.03 22.38
CA ASN A 179 -13.28 1.81 21.56
C ASN A 179 -12.63 2.27 20.25
N ILE A 180 -11.41 2.80 20.32
CA ILE A 180 -10.64 3.23 19.13
C ILE A 180 -10.31 2.01 18.26
N LYS A 181 -9.90 0.88 18.87
CA LYS A 181 -9.64 -0.36 18.14
C LYS A 181 -10.87 -0.81 17.35
N ARG A 182 -12.05 -0.83 17.98
CA ARG A 182 -13.31 -1.20 17.32
C ARG A 182 -13.62 -0.30 16.13
N THR A 183 -13.53 1.02 16.30
CA THR A 183 -13.75 1.97 15.19
C THR A 183 -12.80 1.71 14.02
N LEU A 184 -11.50 1.52 14.29
CA LEU A 184 -10.52 1.20 13.25
C LEU A 184 -10.83 -0.13 12.56
N THR A 185 -11.16 -1.17 13.33
CA THR A 185 -11.52 -2.49 12.80
C THR A 185 -12.76 -2.40 11.91
N ASP A 186 -13.79 -1.65 12.31
CA ASP A 186 -15.00 -1.46 11.52
C ASP A 186 -14.70 -0.74 10.20
N ASP A 187 -13.88 0.33 10.23
CA ASP A 187 -13.45 1.05 9.03
C ASP A 187 -12.66 0.15 8.07
N ILE A 188 -11.70 -0.62 8.59
CA ILE A 188 -10.91 -1.58 7.82
C ILE A 188 -11.81 -2.66 7.19
N ASN A 189 -12.77 -3.20 7.95
CA ASN A 189 -13.72 -4.18 7.45
C ASN A 189 -14.60 -3.58 6.36
N ASN A 190 -15.05 -2.33 6.51
CA ASN A 190 -15.81 -1.62 5.48
C ASN A 190 -15.01 -1.48 4.19
N ARG A 191 -13.70 -1.18 4.26
CA ARG A 191 -12.81 -1.13 3.09
C ARG A 191 -12.64 -2.51 2.44
N ALA A 192 -12.51 -3.57 3.22
CA ALA A 192 -12.45 -4.93 2.70
C ALA A 192 -13.73 -5.35 1.96
N HIS A 193 -14.92 -4.96 2.46
CA HIS A 193 -16.19 -5.17 1.77
C HIS A 193 -16.31 -4.40 0.45
N GLN A 194 -15.62 -3.27 0.35
CA GLN A 194 -15.45 -2.50 -0.89
C GLN A 194 -14.33 -3.05 -1.79
N GLY A 195 -13.82 -4.26 -1.51
CA GLY A 195 -12.84 -4.93 -2.36
C GLY A 195 -11.39 -4.48 -2.19
N TYR A 196 -11.12 -3.53 -1.30
CA TYR A 196 -9.75 -3.08 -1.01
C TYR A 196 -8.98 -4.13 -0.23
N ARG A 197 -7.71 -4.30 -0.59
CA ARG A 197 -6.70 -4.90 0.29
C ARG A 197 -6.22 -3.85 1.28
N THR A 198 -6.31 -4.13 2.57
CA THR A 198 -5.85 -3.21 3.61
C THR A 198 -4.50 -3.65 4.17
N LEU A 199 -3.64 -2.70 4.53
CA LEU A 199 -2.35 -2.95 5.18
C LEU A 199 -2.13 -1.90 6.26
N ALA A 200 -1.89 -2.34 7.49
CA ALA A 200 -1.62 -1.45 8.61
C ALA A 200 -0.12 -1.26 8.83
N VAL A 201 0.23 -0.11 9.39
CA VAL A 201 1.59 0.32 9.69
C VAL A 201 1.66 0.75 11.15
N GLY A 202 2.70 0.30 11.83
CA GLY A 202 3.01 0.69 13.20
C GLY A 202 4.50 0.79 13.42
N TYR A 203 4.87 1.28 14.58
CA TYR A 203 6.26 1.34 15.00
C TYR A 203 6.42 1.14 16.50
N LYS A 204 7.67 0.89 16.92
CA LYS A 204 8.06 0.91 18.32
C LYS A 204 9.45 1.49 18.43
N GLN A 205 9.64 2.43 19.35
CA GLN A 205 10.98 2.83 19.75
C GLN A 205 11.51 1.79 20.75
N ILE A 206 12.67 1.23 20.48
CA ILE A 206 13.28 0.18 21.29
C ILE A 206 14.67 0.60 21.77
N LYS A 207 15.16 -0.05 22.83
CA LYS A 207 16.54 0.13 23.30
C LYS A 207 17.49 -0.70 22.44
N ASP A 208 18.74 -0.25 22.34
CA ASP A 208 19.77 -1.01 21.64
C ASP A 208 20.03 -2.35 22.32
N ASN A 209 20.13 -3.40 21.52
CA ASN A 209 20.39 -4.75 21.98
C ASN A 209 21.26 -5.46 20.94
N LYS A 210 22.20 -6.28 21.41
CA LYS A 210 23.08 -7.08 20.55
C LYS A 210 22.32 -8.17 19.78
N ASN A 211 21.18 -8.63 20.30
CA ASN A 211 20.39 -9.67 19.65
C ASN A 211 18.89 -9.43 19.86
N PHE A 212 18.23 -8.90 18.83
CA PHE A 212 16.79 -8.67 18.85
C PHE A 212 16.03 -9.97 18.63
N LYS A 213 15.07 -10.27 19.50
CA LYS A 213 14.11 -11.36 19.30
C LYS A 213 12.79 -10.80 18.80
N ARG A 214 12.18 -11.50 17.84
CA ARG A 214 10.89 -11.09 17.24
C ARG A 214 9.82 -10.81 18.28
N GLU A 215 9.65 -11.71 19.24
CA GLU A 215 8.63 -11.60 20.29
C GLU A 215 8.80 -10.36 21.19
N GLU A 216 10.03 -9.87 21.38
CA GLU A 216 10.33 -8.69 22.19
C GLU A 216 10.06 -7.38 21.44
N VAL A 217 10.10 -7.45 20.10
CA VAL A 217 9.95 -6.30 19.20
C VAL A 217 8.51 -6.16 18.71
N GLU A 218 7.88 -7.25 18.28
CA GLU A 218 6.52 -7.30 17.70
C GLU A 218 5.43 -7.35 18.79
N ASN A 219 5.51 -6.44 19.77
CA ASN A 219 4.52 -6.24 20.83
C ASN A 219 4.48 -4.77 21.26
N ASN A 220 3.36 -4.33 21.84
CA ASN A 220 3.19 -2.97 22.38
C ASN A 220 3.59 -1.90 21.34
N LEU A 221 3.13 -2.07 20.10
CA LEU A 221 3.38 -1.12 19.03
C LEU A 221 2.54 0.15 19.22
N VAL A 222 3.04 1.24 18.64
CA VAL A 222 2.31 2.46 18.33
C VAL A 222 1.72 2.30 16.94
N PHE A 223 0.41 2.24 16.84
CA PHE A 223 -0.31 2.26 15.57
C PHE A 223 -0.16 3.63 14.91
N LEU A 224 0.22 3.66 13.63
CA LEU A 224 0.32 4.90 12.85
C LEU A 224 -0.89 5.08 11.94
N GLY A 225 -1.25 4.04 11.20
CA GLY A 225 -2.31 4.13 10.21
C GLY A 225 -2.43 2.90 9.34
N TYR A 226 -3.27 2.99 8.31
CA TYR A 226 -3.45 1.91 7.34
C TYR A 226 -3.68 2.48 5.94
N VAL A 227 -3.36 1.68 4.92
CA VAL A 227 -3.65 1.98 3.51
C VAL A 227 -4.74 1.02 3.01
N SER A 228 -5.52 1.50 2.05
CA SER A 228 -6.44 0.72 1.24
C SER A 228 -5.91 0.68 -0.20
N ILE A 229 -5.61 -0.52 -0.65
CA ILE A 229 -4.92 -0.83 -1.89
C ILE A 229 -5.89 -1.55 -2.81
N LEU A 230 -5.95 -1.15 -4.07
CA LEU A 230 -6.73 -1.81 -5.09
C LEU A 230 -5.84 -2.19 -6.28
N ASP A 231 -6.21 -3.24 -6.99
CA ASP A 231 -5.62 -3.59 -8.29
C ASP A 231 -6.51 -3.01 -9.40
N PRO A 232 -6.16 -1.85 -9.97
CA PRO A 232 -7.05 -1.11 -10.84
C PRO A 232 -7.27 -1.81 -12.19
N PRO A 233 -8.46 -1.64 -12.82
CA PRO A 233 -8.67 -2.06 -14.20
C PRO A 233 -7.65 -1.45 -15.17
N ARG A 234 -7.32 -2.18 -16.24
CA ARG A 234 -6.47 -1.63 -17.31
C ARG A 234 -7.21 -0.50 -18.04
N PRO A 235 -6.50 0.54 -18.51
CA PRO A 235 -7.11 1.59 -19.32
C PRO A 235 -7.75 0.98 -20.57
N GLY A 236 -8.96 1.43 -20.91
CA GLY A 236 -9.73 0.92 -22.05
C GLY A 236 -10.54 -0.35 -21.79
N VAL A 237 -10.32 -1.08 -20.69
CA VAL A 237 -11.13 -2.28 -20.37
C VAL A 237 -12.59 -1.92 -20.19
N LYS A 238 -12.87 -0.83 -19.48
CA LYS A 238 -14.25 -0.33 -19.32
C LYS A 238 -14.95 -0.10 -20.66
N ALA A 239 -14.30 0.64 -21.56
CA ALA A 239 -14.85 0.90 -22.89
C ALA A 239 -15.05 -0.40 -23.71
N ALA A 240 -14.11 -1.34 -23.61
CA ALA A 240 -14.20 -2.63 -24.31
C ALA A 240 -15.33 -3.52 -23.75
N VAL A 241 -15.58 -3.46 -22.44
CA VAL A 241 -16.71 -4.12 -21.78
C VAL A 241 -18.03 -3.53 -22.26
N GLU A 242 -18.17 -2.21 -22.19
CA GLU A 242 -19.35 -1.47 -22.68
C GLU A 242 -19.64 -1.76 -24.16
N GLU A 243 -18.60 -1.78 -25.01
CA GLU A 243 -18.73 -2.09 -26.44
C GLU A 243 -19.21 -3.54 -26.66
N SER A 244 -18.61 -4.50 -25.94
CA SER A 244 -18.96 -5.92 -26.06
C SER A 244 -20.39 -6.20 -25.59
N GLU A 245 -20.81 -5.60 -24.47
CA GLU A 245 -22.17 -5.71 -23.96
C GLU A 245 -23.19 -5.09 -24.94
N SER A 246 -22.85 -3.95 -25.55
CA SER A 246 -23.71 -3.31 -26.56
C SER A 246 -23.91 -4.19 -27.81
N ALA A 247 -22.94 -5.04 -28.13
CA ALA A 247 -23.01 -6.04 -29.19
C ALA A 247 -23.75 -7.34 -28.79
N GLY A 248 -24.31 -7.41 -27.58
CA GLY A 248 -25.01 -8.59 -27.07
C GLY A 248 -24.10 -9.73 -26.62
N ILE A 249 -22.80 -9.45 -26.42
CA ILE A 249 -21.82 -10.42 -25.94
C ILE A 249 -21.82 -10.38 -24.41
N LYS A 250 -22.03 -11.53 -23.77
CA LYS A 250 -21.97 -11.65 -22.30
C LYS A 250 -20.52 -11.72 -21.84
N ILE A 251 -20.19 -11.02 -20.75
CA ILE A 251 -18.85 -11.05 -20.17
C ILE A 251 -18.89 -11.74 -18.80
N ALA A 252 -17.94 -12.64 -18.56
CA ALA A 252 -17.74 -13.30 -17.28
C ALA A 252 -16.29 -13.13 -16.81
N MET A 253 -16.12 -12.56 -15.62
CA MET A 253 -14.83 -12.49 -14.93
C MET A 253 -14.57 -13.83 -14.23
N ILE A 254 -13.40 -14.41 -14.49
CA ILE A 254 -12.88 -15.58 -13.78
C ILE A 254 -11.75 -15.09 -12.85
N THR A 255 -11.84 -15.35 -11.55
CA THR A 255 -10.80 -14.94 -10.60
C THR A 255 -10.80 -15.80 -9.35
N GLY A 256 -9.61 -15.97 -8.75
CA GLY A 256 -9.43 -16.56 -7.42
C GLY A 256 -9.44 -15.54 -6.28
N ASP A 257 -9.64 -14.26 -6.59
CA ASP A 257 -9.72 -13.19 -5.58
C ASP A 257 -10.97 -13.36 -4.69
N HIS A 258 -10.94 -12.71 -3.53
CA HIS A 258 -12.10 -12.66 -2.64
C HIS A 258 -13.33 -12.07 -3.37
N PRO A 259 -14.55 -12.62 -3.17
CA PRO A 259 -15.75 -12.18 -3.90
C PRO A 259 -16.03 -10.68 -3.87
N ALA A 260 -15.71 -10.00 -2.75
CA ALA A 260 -15.87 -8.56 -2.63
C ALA A 260 -14.95 -7.77 -3.59
N THR A 261 -13.70 -8.21 -3.74
CA THR A 261 -12.74 -7.62 -4.69
C THR A 261 -13.18 -7.88 -6.13
N ALA A 262 -13.58 -9.11 -6.45
CA ALA A 262 -14.10 -9.45 -7.78
C ALA A 262 -15.29 -8.58 -8.17
N LYS A 263 -16.27 -8.41 -7.26
CA LYS A 263 -17.44 -7.55 -7.48
C LYS A 263 -17.07 -6.08 -7.66
N THR A 264 -16.11 -5.60 -6.89
CA THR A 264 -15.65 -4.20 -6.99
C THR A 264 -14.99 -3.94 -8.33
N ILE A 265 -14.04 -4.79 -8.75
CA ILE A 265 -13.40 -4.65 -10.07
C ILE A 265 -14.42 -4.79 -11.19
N ALA A 266 -15.37 -5.71 -11.08
CA ALA A 266 -16.45 -5.87 -12.06
C ALA A 266 -17.33 -4.61 -12.17
N SER A 267 -17.56 -3.88 -11.08
CA SER A 267 -18.33 -2.62 -11.10
C SER A 267 -17.56 -1.41 -11.65
N GLN A 268 -16.25 -1.51 -11.78
CA GLN A 268 -15.38 -0.47 -12.32
C GLN A 268 -15.06 -0.67 -13.82
N CYS A 269 -15.32 -1.86 -14.34
CA CYS A 269 -15.28 -2.18 -15.77
C CYS A 269 -16.64 -1.93 -16.39
#